data_AF-A0ABD1G0F4-F1
#
_entry.id   AF-A0ABD1G0F4-F1
#
_cell.length_a   1.000
_cell.length_b   1.000
_cell.length_c   1.000
_cell.angle_alpha   90.00
_cell.angle_beta   90.00
_cell.angle_gamma   90.00
#
_symmetry.space_group_name_H-M   'P 1'
#
loop_
_entity.id
_entity.type
_entity.pdbx_description
1 polymer ?
#
loop_
_entity_poly.entity_id
_entity_poly.type
_entity_poly.pdbx_seq_one_letter_code
_entity_poly.pdbx_strand_id
1 'polypeptide(L)'
;MEHKNHIASITTSSRPLAIYHPNVWGDRFLVYTPQPCKGGEKELIEKLKVEVRVELKEASNDVVGLLKLVDAMQRLGIKYHFEEEIDQALQNLSQIFEDFCKDKDDLYTTALGFRLLRQHGYRISCSLFEKFKDAIKGSSKAPDTAEGFLGILEFFEATHLRFNGEDILDDGYVSSRKLLESSLPLLTNPVAEQVNHALHQHSIRRGLPRVEARHYISIYGQYDSHHPKLLELAKLDFNLLQDMHKGELSKLYRWSMSCLDEIPEYMRGFYKALLEAFEKFEEYMTKEGTLYRLGYEIEAVKVMARNYFTEIKWREEKYKPKSEEYMQVATASSAYTSLIICSFLGMGDCVTKEAFDFVLSKPDVVKAALNICRLADDIVGHEFERKREHIPSMVECYTKEHNKSKAEAVDELLKRIETAWKLINEAFLKPTEIPTPLLTRILNFARVIEVMYSKGDWYTNVVPEMQTLIAQLLIDPVP
;
A
#
# COMPACT_ATOMS: atom_id res chain seq x y z
N MET A 1 -21.47 61.42 -15.27
CA MET A 1 -21.39 59.95 -15.20
C MET A 1 -20.20 59.61 -14.33
N GLU A 2 -20.42 59.46 -13.03
CA GLU A 2 -19.41 59.03 -12.08
C GLU A 2 -19.53 57.51 -11.91
N HIS A 3 -18.46 56.78 -12.26
CA HIS A 3 -18.35 55.37 -11.95
C HIS A 3 -18.09 55.21 -10.44
N LYS A 4 -19.14 54.85 -9.69
CA LYS A 4 -19.02 54.38 -8.31
C LYS A 4 -18.38 52.99 -8.31
N ASN A 5 -17.13 52.93 -7.86
CA ASN A 5 -16.48 51.71 -7.41
C ASN A 5 -17.24 51.16 -6.18
N HIS A 6 -18.00 50.08 -6.37
CA HIS A 6 -18.46 49.25 -5.26
C HIS A 6 -17.30 48.35 -4.81
N ILE A 7 -16.52 48.85 -3.84
CA ILE A 7 -15.73 47.97 -2.98
C ILE A 7 -16.74 47.29 -2.06
N ALA A 8 -17.06 46.03 -2.34
CA ALA A 8 -17.81 45.19 -1.41
C ALA A 8 -16.99 45.10 -0.11
N SER A 9 -17.57 45.55 1.00
CA SER A 9 -16.99 45.37 2.32
C SER A 9 -16.85 43.87 2.57
N ILE A 10 -15.63 43.40 2.85
CA ILE A 10 -15.39 42.06 3.38
C ILE A 10 -16.06 42.04 4.76
N THR A 11 -17.28 41.50 4.82
CA THR A 11 -17.90 41.12 6.07
C THR A 11 -16.98 40.13 6.76
N THR A 12 -16.71 40.34 8.04
CA THR A 12 -15.99 39.38 8.90
C THR A 12 -16.75 38.06 8.89
N SER A 13 -16.36 37.15 7.99
CA SER A 13 -16.82 35.78 7.96
C SER A 13 -16.40 35.10 9.26
N SER A 14 -17.38 34.64 10.04
CA SER A 14 -17.14 33.71 11.14
C SER A 14 -16.52 32.45 10.54
N ARG A 15 -15.31 32.08 10.95
CA ARG A 15 -14.72 30.80 10.53
C ARG A 15 -15.51 29.62 11.11
N PRO A 16 -15.66 28.51 10.37
CA PRO A 16 -16.18 27.27 10.93
C PRO A 16 -15.35 26.84 12.15
N LEU A 17 -16.01 26.24 13.14
CA LEU A 17 -15.33 25.69 14.32
C LEU A 17 -14.44 24.52 13.90
N ALA A 18 -13.21 24.48 14.43
CA ALA A 18 -12.34 23.32 14.27
C ALA A 18 -12.90 22.15 15.12
N ILE A 19 -13.20 21.03 14.46
CA ILE A 19 -13.76 19.82 15.08
C ILE A 19 -12.75 18.65 15.11
N TYR A 20 -11.49 18.93 14.77
CA TYR A 20 -10.42 17.94 14.71
C TYR A 20 -9.79 17.73 16.08
N HIS A 21 -9.45 16.49 16.41
CA HIS A 21 -8.74 16.18 17.65
C HIS A 21 -7.27 16.62 17.56
N PRO A 22 -6.61 16.97 18.67
CA PRO A 22 -5.18 17.29 18.68
C PRO A 22 -4.32 16.07 18.30
N ASN A 23 -3.04 16.30 18.03
CA ASN A 23 -2.06 15.24 17.82
C ASN A 23 -2.00 14.32 19.07
N VAL A 24 -2.32 13.03 18.88
CA VAL A 24 -2.35 12.02 19.96
C VAL A 24 -0.95 11.66 20.49
N TRP A 25 0.10 12.03 19.77
CA TRP A 25 1.49 11.69 20.11
C TRP A 25 2.22 12.75 20.92
N GLY A 26 1.68 13.98 21.01
CA GLY A 26 2.38 15.12 21.62
C GLY A 26 3.83 15.24 21.12
N ASP A 27 4.77 15.51 22.02
CA ASP A 27 6.19 15.68 21.68
C ASP A 27 6.98 14.36 21.66
N ARG A 28 6.32 13.19 21.68
CA ARG A 28 6.98 11.88 21.80
C ARG A 28 8.05 11.63 20.74
N PHE A 29 7.87 12.17 19.54
CA PHE A 29 8.79 12.00 18.42
C PHE A 29 9.73 13.20 18.20
N LEU A 30 9.66 14.22 19.06
CA LEU A 30 10.44 15.46 18.89
C LEU A 30 11.95 15.21 18.97
N VAL A 31 12.39 14.53 20.02
CA VAL A 31 13.81 14.23 20.27
C VAL A 31 14.01 12.73 20.22
N TYR A 32 14.79 12.28 19.23
CA TYR A 32 15.30 10.93 19.20
C TYR A 32 16.82 10.94 19.40
N THR A 33 17.28 10.25 20.44
CA THR A 33 18.71 9.95 20.63
C THR A 33 18.93 8.49 20.22
N PRO A 34 19.71 8.22 19.16
CA PRO A 34 20.00 6.85 18.77
C PRO A 34 20.59 6.09 19.95
N GLN A 35 20.01 4.94 20.28
CA GLN A 35 20.66 3.99 21.17
C GLN A 35 21.87 3.43 20.41
N PRO A 36 23.06 3.34 21.04
CA PRO A 36 24.16 2.64 20.39
C PRO A 36 23.73 1.20 20.15
N CYS A 37 23.83 0.73 18.89
CA CYS A 37 23.67 -0.69 18.58
C CYS A 37 24.53 -1.49 19.57
N LYS A 38 24.00 -2.58 20.12
CA LYS A 38 24.82 -3.40 21.02
C LYS A 38 26.00 -3.90 20.20
N GLY A 39 27.21 -3.77 20.74
CA GLY A 39 28.43 -4.15 20.01
C GLY A 39 28.31 -5.57 19.47
N GLY A 40 28.53 -5.76 18.16
CA GLY A 40 28.42 -7.06 17.49
C GLY A 40 27.13 -7.29 16.69
N GLU A 41 26.06 -6.50 16.88
CA GLU A 41 24.79 -6.72 16.17
C GLU A 41 24.92 -6.50 14.66
N LYS A 42 25.66 -5.47 14.23
CA LYS A 42 25.88 -5.20 12.80
C LYS A 42 26.73 -6.28 12.16
N GLU A 43 27.79 -6.72 12.84
CA GLU A 43 28.64 -7.81 12.39
C GLU A 43 27.87 -9.13 12.29
N LEU A 44 26.96 -9.39 13.25
CA LEU A 44 26.08 -10.55 13.23
C LEU A 44 25.08 -10.48 12.07
N ILE A 45 24.45 -9.33 11.82
CA ILE A 45 23.58 -9.12 10.66
C ILE A 45 24.32 -9.45 9.36
N GLU A 46 25.52 -8.92 9.17
CA GLU A 46 26.30 -9.18 7.95
C GLU A 46 26.72 -10.65 7.83
N LYS A 47 27.08 -11.29 8.94
CA LYS A 47 27.35 -12.73 8.97
C LYS A 47 26.11 -13.54 8.55
N LEU A 48 24.94 -13.26 9.14
CA LEU A 48 23.69 -13.95 8.83
C LEU A 48 23.30 -13.76 7.37
N LYS A 49 23.46 -12.55 6.80
CA LYS A 49 23.23 -12.30 5.37
C LYS A 49 24.10 -13.18 4.48
N VAL A 50 25.39 -13.32 4.79
CA VAL A 50 26.30 -14.17 4.00
C VAL A 50 25.87 -15.63 4.06
N GLU A 51 25.55 -16.15 5.25
CA GLU A 51 25.12 -17.54 5.41
C GLU A 51 23.80 -17.83 4.67
N VAL A 52 22.80 -16.96 4.84
CA VAL A 52 21.49 -17.08 4.18
C VAL A 52 21.62 -17.01 2.66
N ARG A 53 22.55 -16.21 2.13
CA ARG A 53 22.83 -16.13 0.69
C ARG A 53 23.38 -17.46 0.13
N VAL A 54 24.20 -18.16 0.90
CA VAL A 54 24.69 -19.51 0.52
C VAL A 54 23.53 -20.49 0.50
N GLU A 55 22.70 -20.51 1.54
CA GLU A 55 21.53 -21.38 1.65
C GLU A 55 20.52 -21.13 0.51
N LEU A 56 20.30 -19.87 0.11
CA LEU A 56 19.44 -19.52 -1.03
C LEU A 56 19.96 -20.09 -2.36
N LYS A 57 21.27 -20.04 -2.56
CA LYS A 57 21.91 -20.62 -3.74
C LYS A 57 21.79 -22.15 -3.76
N GLU A 58 21.93 -22.80 -2.62
CA GLU A 58 21.75 -24.26 -2.50
C GLU A 58 20.29 -24.67 -2.73
N ALA A 59 19.35 -23.93 -2.15
CA ALA A 59 17.91 -24.14 -2.29
C ALA A 59 17.42 -24.00 -3.73
N SER A 60 18.16 -23.31 -4.61
CA SER A 60 17.81 -23.17 -6.04
C SER A 60 17.72 -24.52 -6.79
N ASN A 61 18.22 -25.61 -6.21
CA ASN A 61 18.09 -26.96 -6.75
C ASN A 61 16.83 -27.73 -6.28
N ASP A 62 16.09 -27.18 -5.31
CA ASP A 62 14.83 -27.73 -4.79
C ASP A 62 13.73 -26.67 -4.90
N VAL A 63 12.78 -26.88 -5.81
CA VAL A 63 11.67 -25.94 -6.05
C VAL A 63 10.90 -25.63 -4.77
N VAL A 64 10.61 -26.64 -3.94
CA VAL A 64 9.79 -26.45 -2.74
C VAL A 64 10.58 -25.68 -1.67
N GLY A 65 11.82 -26.08 -1.44
CA GLY A 65 12.75 -25.39 -0.53
C GLY A 65 12.98 -23.93 -0.94
N LEU A 66 13.22 -23.67 -2.22
CA LEU A 66 13.38 -22.33 -2.76
C LEU A 66 12.15 -21.46 -2.50
N LEU A 67 10.96 -21.96 -2.85
CA LEU A 67 9.71 -21.22 -2.67
C LEU A 67 9.46 -20.85 -1.21
N LYS A 68 9.64 -21.79 -0.28
CA LYS A 68 9.48 -21.55 1.15
C LYS A 68 10.50 -20.54 1.69
N LEU A 69 11.74 -20.63 1.23
CA LEU A 69 12.81 -19.73 1.66
C LEU A 69 12.57 -18.29 1.17
N VAL A 70 12.22 -18.12 -0.11
CA VAL A 70 11.90 -16.81 -0.70
C VAL A 70 10.66 -16.21 -0.04
N ASP A 71 9.62 -17.00 0.21
CA ASP A 71 8.41 -16.53 0.90
C ASP A 71 8.72 -16.05 2.32
N ALA A 72 9.48 -16.84 3.09
CA ALA A 72 9.89 -16.46 4.44
C ALA A 72 10.67 -15.14 4.41
N MET A 73 11.65 -14.98 3.51
CA MET A 73 12.41 -13.74 3.36
C MET A 73 11.52 -12.53 3.03
N GLN A 74 10.54 -12.71 2.14
CA GLN A 74 9.59 -11.66 1.76
C GLN A 74 8.67 -11.28 2.92
N ARG A 75 8.04 -12.26 3.57
CA ARG A 75 7.10 -12.02 4.66
C ARG A 75 7.80 -11.53 5.93
N LEU A 76 9.07 -11.88 6.16
CA LEU A 76 9.89 -11.34 7.25
C LEU A 76 10.46 -9.95 6.94
N GLY A 77 10.24 -9.41 5.74
CA GLY A 77 10.67 -8.06 5.37
C GLY A 77 12.16 -7.90 5.08
N ILE A 78 12.89 -9.01 4.89
CA ILE A 78 14.35 -9.04 4.66
C ILE A 78 14.76 -9.34 3.22
N LYS A 79 13.78 -9.56 2.31
CA LYS A 79 14.00 -9.81 0.88
C LYS A 79 14.95 -8.82 0.22
N TYR A 80 14.90 -7.55 0.62
CA TYR A 80 15.65 -6.46 0.00
C TYR A 80 17.18 -6.60 0.10
N HIS A 81 17.68 -7.50 0.97
CA HIS A 81 19.12 -7.84 1.03
C HIS A 81 19.56 -8.89 -0.01
N PHE A 82 18.60 -9.50 -0.70
CA PHE A 82 18.79 -10.68 -1.55
C PHE A 82 18.08 -10.53 -2.91
N GLU A 83 17.83 -9.30 -3.37
CA GLU A 83 17.01 -9.04 -4.56
C GLU A 83 17.60 -9.70 -5.82
N GLU A 84 18.91 -9.59 -6.01
CA GLU A 84 19.61 -10.17 -7.18
C GLU A 84 19.49 -11.70 -7.20
N GLU A 85 19.75 -12.36 -6.06
CA GLU A 85 19.69 -13.81 -5.97
C GLU A 85 18.26 -14.33 -6.13
N ILE A 86 17.29 -13.65 -5.52
CA ILE A 86 15.87 -14.01 -5.62
C ILE A 86 15.36 -13.83 -7.04
N ASP A 87 15.69 -12.70 -7.69
CA ASP A 87 15.27 -12.43 -9.06
C ASP A 87 15.85 -13.46 -10.04
N GLN A 88 17.13 -13.84 -9.87
CA GLN A 88 17.75 -14.88 -10.68
C GLN A 88 17.12 -16.25 -10.46
N ALA A 89 16.84 -16.62 -9.20
CA ALA A 89 16.23 -17.90 -8.87
C ALA A 89 14.78 -18.00 -9.39
N LEU A 90 13.98 -16.94 -9.23
CA LEU A 90 12.60 -16.91 -9.72
C LEU A 90 12.53 -16.82 -11.24
N GLN A 91 13.49 -16.19 -11.91
CA GLN A 91 13.62 -16.23 -13.37
C GLN A 91 13.83 -17.66 -13.88
N ASN A 92 14.72 -18.42 -13.23
CA ASN A 92 14.96 -19.81 -13.61
C ASN A 92 13.71 -20.66 -13.35
N LEU A 93 13.09 -20.47 -12.18
CA LEU A 93 11.86 -21.17 -11.81
C LEU A 93 10.72 -20.88 -12.80
N SER A 94 10.57 -19.63 -13.26
CA SER A 94 9.47 -19.25 -14.15
C SER A 94 9.45 -20.04 -15.46
N GLN A 95 10.61 -20.55 -15.92
CA GLN A 95 10.71 -21.32 -17.16
C GLN A 95 10.24 -22.77 -17.01
N ILE A 96 10.30 -23.32 -15.79
CA ILE A 96 10.00 -24.74 -15.52
C ILE A 96 8.76 -24.94 -14.65
N PHE A 97 8.22 -23.88 -14.04
CA PHE A 97 7.23 -23.97 -12.97
C PHE A 97 5.91 -24.60 -13.41
N GLU A 98 5.38 -24.23 -14.59
CA GLU A 98 4.13 -24.80 -15.07
C GLU A 98 4.26 -26.30 -15.33
N ASP A 99 5.39 -26.73 -15.92
CA ASP A 99 5.70 -28.15 -16.14
C ASP A 99 5.89 -28.91 -14.83
N PHE A 100 6.62 -28.32 -13.88
CA PHE A 100 6.77 -28.86 -12.53
C PHE A 100 5.41 -29.10 -11.85
N CYS A 101 4.46 -28.20 -12.07
CA CYS A 101 3.13 -28.29 -11.47
C CYS A 101 2.21 -29.30 -12.15
N LYS A 102 2.43 -29.71 -13.42
CA LYS A 102 1.47 -30.54 -14.17
C LYS A 102 1.05 -31.80 -13.42
N ASP A 103 2.04 -32.58 -12.95
CA ASP A 103 1.82 -33.90 -12.33
C ASP A 103 1.81 -33.89 -10.79
N LYS A 104 1.82 -32.71 -10.16
CA LYS A 104 1.85 -32.55 -8.69
C LYS A 104 0.46 -32.25 -8.14
N ASP A 105 -0.01 -33.05 -7.19
CA ASP A 105 -1.26 -32.79 -6.45
C ASP A 105 -0.97 -32.08 -5.13
N ASP A 106 -0.39 -30.88 -5.22
CA ASP A 106 -0.02 -30.05 -4.07
C ASP A 106 -0.50 -28.60 -4.31
N LEU A 107 -1.65 -28.26 -3.71
CA LEU A 107 -2.24 -26.93 -3.82
C LEU A 107 -1.34 -25.87 -3.20
N TYR A 108 -0.71 -26.16 -2.06
CA TYR A 108 0.14 -25.19 -1.35
C TYR A 108 1.33 -24.78 -2.22
N THR A 109 2.09 -25.74 -2.73
CA THR A 109 3.26 -25.44 -3.57
C THR A 109 2.86 -24.75 -4.87
N THR A 110 1.74 -25.17 -5.48
CA THR A 110 1.23 -24.54 -6.72
C THR A 110 0.82 -23.09 -6.48
N ALA A 111 0.06 -22.83 -5.41
CA ALA A 111 -0.40 -21.49 -5.07
C ALA A 111 0.77 -20.57 -4.65
N LEU A 112 1.73 -21.09 -3.88
CA LEU A 112 2.91 -20.35 -3.45
C LEU A 112 3.77 -19.91 -4.62
N GLY A 113 4.11 -20.85 -5.51
CA GLY A 113 4.89 -20.52 -6.70
C GLY A 113 4.15 -19.59 -7.64
N PHE A 114 2.84 -19.77 -7.84
CA PHE A 114 2.02 -18.84 -8.59
C PHE A 114 2.09 -17.42 -7.98
N ARG A 115 1.89 -17.28 -6.66
CA ARG A 115 1.92 -15.99 -5.97
C ARG A 115 3.28 -15.30 -6.12
N LEU A 116 4.37 -16.00 -5.81
CA LEU A 116 5.72 -15.41 -5.86
C LEU A 116 6.12 -15.00 -7.28
N LEU A 117 5.88 -15.87 -8.26
CA LEU A 117 6.20 -15.59 -9.67
C LEU A 117 5.36 -14.43 -10.22
N ARG A 118 4.06 -14.37 -9.90
CA ARG A 118 3.18 -13.25 -10.29
C ARG A 118 3.58 -11.94 -9.63
N GLN A 119 3.97 -11.95 -8.37
CA GLN A 119 4.51 -10.77 -7.68
C GLN A 119 5.79 -10.23 -8.33
N HIS A 120 6.57 -11.10 -8.98
CA HIS A 120 7.79 -10.76 -9.71
C HIS A 120 7.54 -10.55 -11.22
N GLY A 121 6.28 -10.47 -11.63
CA GLY A 121 5.86 -10.10 -12.97
C GLY A 121 5.84 -11.23 -14.00
N TYR A 122 6.04 -12.48 -13.60
CA TYR A 122 5.95 -13.62 -14.52
C TYR A 122 4.49 -14.01 -14.77
N ARG A 123 4.10 -14.15 -16.03
CA ARG A 123 2.73 -14.49 -16.44
C ARG A 123 2.50 -16.01 -16.37
N ILE A 124 2.24 -16.51 -15.16
CA ILE A 124 1.92 -17.92 -14.90
C ILE A 124 0.42 -18.17 -15.06
N SER A 125 0.00 -19.14 -15.87
CA SER A 125 -1.42 -19.40 -16.15
C SER A 125 -2.21 -19.81 -14.89
N CYS A 126 -3.39 -19.19 -14.68
CA CYS A 126 -4.30 -19.61 -13.61
C CYS A 126 -5.00 -20.95 -13.88
N SER A 127 -4.88 -21.50 -15.10
CA SER A 127 -5.40 -22.83 -15.44
C SER A 127 -4.76 -23.96 -14.63
N LEU A 128 -3.61 -23.71 -13.98
CA LEU A 128 -2.98 -24.64 -13.03
C LEU A 128 -3.93 -25.04 -11.89
N PHE A 129 -4.92 -24.19 -11.56
CA PHE A 129 -5.86 -24.43 -10.48
C PHE A 129 -7.11 -25.21 -10.88
N GLU A 130 -7.28 -25.54 -12.17
CA GLU A 130 -8.42 -26.32 -12.68
C GLU A 130 -8.57 -27.66 -11.95
N LYS A 131 -7.45 -28.36 -11.70
CA LYS A 131 -7.43 -29.64 -11.00
C LYS A 131 -7.76 -29.56 -9.51
N PHE A 132 -7.71 -28.37 -8.91
CA PHE A 132 -7.99 -28.16 -7.48
C PHE A 132 -9.40 -27.63 -7.20
N LYS A 133 -10.24 -27.48 -8.24
CA LYS A 133 -11.58 -26.90 -8.11
C LYS A 133 -12.43 -27.56 -7.02
N ASP A 134 -12.38 -28.89 -6.90
CA ASP A 134 -13.17 -29.63 -5.90
C ASP A 134 -12.66 -29.46 -4.46
N ALA A 135 -11.35 -29.28 -4.28
CA ALA A 135 -10.76 -28.97 -2.99
C ALA A 135 -11.13 -27.54 -2.56
N ILE A 136 -11.12 -26.59 -3.50
CA ILE A 136 -11.38 -25.16 -3.24
C ILE A 136 -12.87 -24.89 -3.01
N LYS A 137 -13.76 -25.56 -3.75
CA LYS A 137 -15.22 -25.35 -3.64
C LYS A 137 -15.84 -26.00 -2.40
N GLY A 138 -15.07 -26.80 -1.64
CA GLY A 138 -15.59 -27.56 -0.50
C GLY A 138 -16.64 -28.59 -0.90
N SER A 139 -16.62 -29.06 -2.16
CA SER A 139 -17.44 -30.19 -2.63
C SER A 139 -16.90 -31.53 -2.11
N SER A 140 -15.61 -31.56 -1.77
CA SER A 140 -14.96 -32.58 -0.94
C SER A 140 -14.97 -32.15 0.54
N LYS A 141 -14.84 -33.10 1.48
CA LYS A 141 -14.72 -32.77 2.92
C LYS A 141 -13.62 -31.71 3.11
N ALA A 142 -13.85 -30.74 3.99
CA ALA A 142 -12.84 -29.75 4.35
C ALA A 142 -11.51 -30.44 4.71
N PRO A 143 -10.35 -29.79 4.50
CA PRO A 143 -9.08 -30.41 4.84
C PRO A 143 -9.05 -30.88 6.29
N ASP A 144 -8.61 -32.12 6.52
CA ASP A 144 -8.52 -32.69 7.86
C ASP A 144 -7.19 -32.33 8.56
N THR A 145 -6.27 -31.64 7.86
CA THR A 145 -4.92 -31.31 8.35
C THR A 145 -4.61 -29.82 8.28
N ALA A 146 -3.69 -29.36 9.16
CA ALA A 146 -3.21 -27.98 9.20
C ALA A 146 -2.53 -27.58 7.88
N GLU A 147 -1.77 -28.49 7.26
CA GLU A 147 -1.11 -28.28 5.97
C GLU A 147 -2.12 -28.08 4.84
N GLY A 148 -3.25 -28.79 4.88
CA GLY A 148 -4.31 -28.60 3.90
C GLY A 148 -4.93 -27.21 4.00
N PHE A 149 -5.15 -26.69 5.21
CA PHE A 149 -5.61 -25.31 5.40
C PHE A 149 -4.58 -24.27 4.98
N LEU A 150 -3.28 -24.53 5.16
CA LEU A 150 -2.23 -23.66 4.61
C LEU A 150 -2.29 -23.62 3.09
N GLY A 151 -2.61 -24.72 2.42
CA GLY A 151 -2.85 -24.74 0.97
C GLY A 151 -4.02 -23.85 0.54
N ILE A 152 -5.15 -23.90 1.25
CA ILE A 152 -6.31 -23.04 0.97
C ILE A 152 -5.99 -21.57 1.26
N LEU A 153 -5.30 -21.27 2.36
CA LEU A 153 -4.86 -19.92 2.70
C LEU A 153 -3.92 -19.36 1.63
N GLU A 154 -2.94 -20.14 1.20
CA GLU A 154 -1.98 -19.75 0.18
C GLU A 154 -2.67 -19.50 -1.17
N PHE A 155 -3.66 -20.34 -1.52
CA PHE A 155 -4.49 -20.09 -2.70
C PHE A 155 -5.33 -18.82 -2.57
N PHE A 156 -5.93 -18.57 -1.41
CA PHE A 156 -6.65 -17.32 -1.12
C PHE A 156 -5.74 -16.10 -1.33
N GLU A 157 -4.53 -16.13 -0.79
CA GLU A 157 -3.52 -15.09 -0.98
C GLU A 157 -3.12 -14.92 -2.47
N ALA A 158 -2.95 -16.01 -3.20
CA ALA A 158 -2.67 -16.01 -4.63
C ALA A 158 -3.80 -15.35 -5.46
N THR A 159 -5.07 -15.50 -5.05
CA THR A 159 -6.20 -14.89 -5.77
C THR A 159 -6.21 -13.35 -5.71
N HIS A 160 -5.47 -12.73 -4.79
CA HIS A 160 -5.30 -11.27 -4.78
C HIS A 160 -4.38 -10.75 -5.91
N LEU A 161 -3.71 -11.63 -6.64
CA LEU A 161 -2.88 -11.30 -7.81
C LEU A 161 -3.60 -11.44 -9.16
N ARG A 162 -4.89 -11.77 -9.13
CA ARG A 162 -5.70 -11.89 -10.35
C ARG A 162 -5.78 -10.57 -11.12
N PHE A 163 -5.97 -10.66 -12.43
CA PHE A 163 -6.33 -9.53 -13.30
C PHE A 163 -7.58 -9.87 -14.13
N ASN A 164 -7.98 -8.97 -15.03
CA ASN A 164 -9.24 -9.11 -15.75
C ASN A 164 -9.23 -10.35 -16.67
N GLY A 165 -10.32 -11.13 -16.65
CA GLY A 165 -10.48 -12.35 -17.44
C GLY A 165 -10.02 -13.64 -16.77
N GLU A 166 -9.64 -13.61 -15.48
CA GLU A 166 -9.25 -14.80 -14.72
C GLU A 166 -10.39 -15.30 -13.80
N ASP A 167 -11.50 -15.73 -14.40
CA ASP A 167 -12.72 -16.17 -13.68
C ASP A 167 -12.44 -17.28 -12.65
N ILE A 168 -11.48 -18.17 -12.92
CA ILE A 168 -11.04 -19.22 -11.99
C ILE A 168 -10.58 -18.62 -10.65
N LEU A 169 -9.87 -17.50 -10.69
CA LEU A 169 -9.38 -16.83 -9.48
C LEU A 169 -10.43 -15.94 -8.84
N ASP A 170 -11.37 -15.39 -9.62
CA ASP A 170 -12.53 -14.68 -9.07
C ASP A 170 -13.44 -15.63 -8.27
N ASP A 171 -13.81 -16.77 -8.85
CA ASP A 171 -14.56 -17.84 -8.18
C ASP A 171 -13.76 -18.43 -7.01
N GLY A 172 -12.45 -18.59 -7.22
CA GLY A 172 -11.51 -19.11 -6.24
C GLY A 172 -11.41 -18.23 -4.99
N TYR A 173 -11.37 -16.90 -5.16
CA TYR A 173 -11.35 -15.93 -4.06
C TYR A 173 -12.59 -16.11 -3.17
N VAL A 174 -13.78 -16.15 -3.77
CA VAL A 174 -15.05 -16.30 -3.03
C VAL A 174 -15.11 -17.65 -2.31
N SER A 175 -14.74 -18.73 -3.01
CA SER A 175 -14.84 -20.10 -2.48
C SER A 175 -13.86 -20.36 -1.34
N SER A 176 -12.59 -20.00 -1.53
CA SER A 176 -11.55 -20.16 -0.51
C SER A 176 -11.82 -19.30 0.72
N ARG A 177 -12.26 -18.05 0.54
CA ARG A 177 -12.69 -17.17 1.64
C ARG A 177 -13.77 -17.82 2.49
N LYS A 178 -14.85 -18.31 1.86
CA LYS A 178 -15.96 -18.96 2.56
C LYS A 178 -15.49 -20.18 3.36
N LEU A 179 -14.63 -21.01 2.77
CA LEU A 179 -14.08 -22.20 3.43
C LEU A 179 -13.22 -21.83 4.64
N LEU A 180 -12.35 -20.82 4.51
CA LEU A 180 -11.50 -20.32 5.60
C LEU A 180 -12.35 -19.72 6.72
N GLU A 181 -13.36 -18.91 6.41
CA GLU A 181 -14.28 -18.31 7.38
C GLU A 181 -15.04 -19.39 8.18
N SER A 182 -15.57 -20.42 7.51
CA SER A 182 -16.28 -21.51 8.18
C SER A 182 -15.38 -22.41 9.03
N SER A 183 -14.10 -22.50 8.66
CA SER A 183 -13.16 -23.41 9.31
C SER A 183 -12.34 -22.73 10.41
N LEU A 184 -12.28 -21.40 10.44
CA LEU A 184 -11.49 -20.63 11.41
C LEU A 184 -11.69 -21.07 12.88
N PRO A 185 -12.92 -21.37 13.36
CA PRO A 185 -13.12 -21.84 14.75
C PRO A 185 -12.49 -23.20 15.06
N LEU A 186 -12.13 -23.99 14.04
CA LEU A 186 -11.55 -25.34 14.17
C LEU A 186 -10.01 -25.32 14.13
N LEU A 187 -9.42 -24.19 13.76
CA LEU A 187 -7.97 -24.07 13.58
C LEU A 187 -7.26 -23.74 14.90
N THR A 188 -6.02 -24.19 15.03
CA THR A 188 -5.12 -23.81 16.11
C THR A 188 -4.01 -22.89 15.62
N ASN A 189 -3.41 -22.13 16.54
CA ASN A 189 -2.22 -21.34 16.23
C ASN A 189 -1.05 -22.25 15.84
N PRO A 190 -0.17 -21.81 14.91
CA PRO A 190 -0.13 -20.49 14.27
C PRO A 190 -1.03 -20.32 13.03
N VAL A 191 -1.71 -21.38 12.57
CA VAL A 191 -2.51 -21.34 11.33
C VAL A 191 -3.77 -20.48 11.52
N ALA A 192 -4.46 -20.62 12.64
CA ALA A 192 -5.65 -19.83 12.96
C ALA A 192 -5.36 -18.32 12.93
N GLU A 193 -4.22 -17.90 13.50
CA GLU A 193 -3.81 -16.49 13.52
C GLU A 193 -3.60 -15.95 12.11
N GLN A 194 -2.93 -16.69 11.22
CA GLN A 194 -2.74 -16.27 9.84
C GLN A 194 -4.03 -16.23 9.02
N VAL A 195 -4.89 -17.23 9.18
CA VAL A 195 -6.19 -17.25 8.49
C VAL A 195 -7.04 -16.06 8.95
N ASN A 196 -7.07 -15.80 10.25
CA ASN A 196 -7.80 -14.65 10.80
C ASN A 196 -7.25 -13.32 10.27
N HIS A 197 -5.93 -13.16 10.21
CA HIS A 197 -5.28 -11.96 9.70
C HIS A 197 -5.59 -11.73 8.21
N ALA A 198 -5.44 -12.75 7.38
CA ALA A 198 -5.71 -12.66 5.94
C ALA A 198 -7.19 -12.34 5.62
N LEU A 199 -8.13 -12.85 6.42
CA LEU A 199 -9.58 -12.62 6.21
C LEU A 199 -10.06 -11.23 6.66
N HIS A 200 -9.49 -10.69 7.74
CA HIS A 200 -10.06 -9.55 8.48
C HIS A 200 -9.15 -8.33 8.59
N GLN A 201 -7.87 -8.44 8.19
CA GLN A 201 -6.95 -7.32 8.09
C GLN A 201 -6.62 -7.12 6.61
N HIS A 202 -5.46 -7.58 6.15
CA HIS A 202 -4.98 -7.36 4.80
C HIS A 202 -4.33 -8.62 4.24
N SER A 203 -4.48 -8.84 2.94
CA SER A 203 -3.74 -9.88 2.23
C SER A 203 -2.27 -9.48 2.06
N ILE A 204 -1.39 -10.45 1.86
CA ILE A 204 0.05 -10.22 1.59
C ILE A 204 0.24 -9.26 0.41
N ARG A 205 -0.66 -9.32 -0.58
CA ARG A 205 -0.61 -8.47 -1.77
C ARG A 205 -0.93 -7.00 -1.44
N ARG A 206 -1.94 -6.74 -0.61
CA ARG A 206 -2.54 -5.42 -0.39
C ARG A 206 -2.14 -4.76 0.93
N GLY A 207 -1.54 -5.49 1.85
CA GLY A 207 -0.98 -4.96 3.10
C GLY A 207 0.30 -4.15 2.90
N LEU A 208 0.63 -3.32 3.88
CA LEU A 208 1.87 -2.54 3.90
C LEU A 208 3.05 -3.43 4.33
N PRO A 209 4.13 -3.55 3.53
CA PRO A 209 5.17 -4.55 3.76
C PRO A 209 5.77 -4.56 5.18
N ARG A 210 6.00 -3.39 5.79
CA ARG A 210 6.56 -3.29 7.14
C ARG A 210 5.55 -3.62 8.24
N VAL A 211 4.26 -3.33 8.05
CA VAL A 211 3.17 -3.73 8.96
C VAL A 211 3.04 -5.26 8.92
N GLU A 212 2.94 -5.82 7.71
CA GLU A 212 2.81 -7.27 7.52
C GLU A 212 4.02 -8.02 8.07
N ALA A 213 5.24 -7.53 7.84
CA ALA A 213 6.45 -8.12 8.39
C ALA A 213 6.46 -8.09 9.93
N ARG A 214 6.07 -6.97 10.54
CA ARG A 214 6.02 -6.83 11.99
C ARG A 214 5.06 -7.82 12.65
N HIS A 215 3.93 -8.10 12.01
CA HIS A 215 2.98 -9.11 12.45
C HIS A 215 3.54 -10.52 12.23
N TYR A 216 4.06 -10.80 11.04
CA TYR A 216 4.51 -12.13 10.66
C TYR A 216 5.73 -12.64 11.45
N ILE A 217 6.65 -11.77 11.87
CA ILE A 217 7.84 -12.18 12.66
C ILE A 217 7.45 -13.03 13.88
N SER A 218 6.38 -12.64 14.59
CA SER A 218 5.90 -13.38 15.78
C SER A 218 5.31 -14.73 15.39
N ILE A 219 4.50 -14.77 14.34
CA ILE A 219 3.87 -15.99 13.83
C ILE A 219 4.92 -16.98 13.32
N TYR A 220 5.92 -16.49 12.59
CA TYR A 220 6.98 -17.33 12.03
C TYR A 220 7.73 -18.09 13.13
N GLY A 221 8.01 -17.44 14.26
CA GLY A 221 8.66 -18.09 15.40
C GLY A 221 7.82 -19.12 16.16
N GLN A 222 6.51 -19.20 15.89
CA GLN A 222 5.63 -20.24 16.48
C GLN A 222 5.71 -21.58 15.74
N TYR A 223 6.24 -21.62 14.52
CA TYR A 223 6.38 -22.85 13.76
C TYR A 223 7.60 -23.65 14.21
N ASP A 224 7.45 -24.95 14.50
CA ASP A 224 8.60 -25.82 14.82
C ASP A 224 9.61 -25.93 13.65
N SER A 225 9.14 -25.70 12.42
CA SER A 225 9.93 -25.77 11.19
C SER A 225 10.55 -24.44 10.75
N HIS A 226 10.44 -23.37 11.56
CA HIS A 226 10.95 -22.06 11.19
C HIS A 226 12.48 -22.07 11.02
N HIS A 227 12.98 -21.25 10.11
CA HIS A 227 14.42 -21.11 9.89
C HIS A 227 15.02 -20.16 10.93
N PRO A 228 15.84 -20.63 11.90
CA PRO A 228 16.25 -19.83 13.04
C PRO A 228 17.08 -18.61 12.61
N LYS A 229 17.95 -18.76 11.61
CA LYS A 229 18.78 -17.65 11.10
C LYS A 229 17.96 -16.56 10.42
N LEU A 230 16.85 -16.91 9.74
CA LEU A 230 15.99 -15.91 9.10
C LEU A 230 15.21 -15.13 10.14
N LEU A 231 14.70 -15.82 11.16
CA LEU A 231 13.99 -15.17 12.26
C LEU A 231 14.92 -14.21 13.02
N GLU A 232 16.14 -14.65 13.34
CA GLU A 232 17.14 -13.81 14.00
C GLU A 232 17.52 -12.59 13.14
N LEU A 233 17.82 -12.80 11.86
CA LEU A 233 18.13 -11.73 10.92
C LEU A 233 16.96 -10.74 10.80
N ALA A 234 15.72 -11.22 10.71
CA ALA A 234 14.53 -10.38 10.59
C ALA A 234 14.31 -9.49 11.81
N LYS A 235 14.50 -10.03 13.03
CA LYS A 235 14.37 -9.25 14.26
C LYS A 235 15.42 -8.14 14.34
N LEU A 236 16.69 -8.49 14.09
CA LEU A 236 17.80 -7.55 14.13
C LEU A 236 17.65 -6.47 13.05
N ASP A 237 17.32 -6.86 11.82
CA ASP A 237 17.09 -5.94 10.70
C ASP A 237 15.92 -4.99 10.96
N PHE A 238 14.80 -5.52 11.48
CA PHE A 238 13.63 -4.71 11.78
C PHE A 238 13.95 -3.63 12.82
N ASN A 239 14.64 -3.99 13.89
CA ASN A 239 15.02 -3.05 14.94
C ASN A 239 16.03 -2.00 14.44
N LEU A 240 16.99 -2.42 13.61
CA LEU A 240 17.95 -1.49 12.98
C LEU A 240 17.26 -0.45 12.10
N LEU A 241 16.30 -0.88 11.27
CA LEU A 241 15.52 0.04 10.43
C LEU A 241 14.54 0.87 11.25
N GLN A 242 13.94 0.31 12.31
CA GLN A 242 13.10 1.08 13.23
C GLN A 242 13.89 2.24 13.85
N ASP A 243 15.13 2.02 14.27
CA ASP A 243 16.00 3.06 14.81
C ASP A 243 16.33 4.16 13.78
N MET A 244 16.54 3.76 12.52
CA MET A 244 16.70 4.71 11.41
C MET A 244 15.44 5.57 11.22
N HIS A 245 14.26 4.93 11.11
CA HIS A 245 12.98 5.62 10.93
C HIS A 245 12.65 6.55 12.10
N LYS A 246 12.98 6.18 13.34
CA LYS A 246 12.84 7.06 14.52
C LYS A 246 13.69 8.32 14.38
N GLY A 247 14.92 8.20 13.86
CA GLY A 247 15.79 9.34 13.57
C GLY A 247 15.28 10.23 12.44
N GLU A 248 14.74 9.65 11.37
CA GLU A 248 14.10 10.38 10.27
C GLU A 248 12.85 11.12 10.75
N LEU A 249 11.97 10.43 11.49
CA LEU A 249 10.75 11.01 12.05
C LEU A 249 11.08 12.18 12.98
N SER A 250 12.09 12.08 13.84
CA SER A 250 12.49 13.20 14.71
C SER A 250 13.01 14.41 13.92
N LYS A 251 13.68 14.20 12.78
CA LYS A 251 14.07 15.30 11.87
C LYS A 251 12.84 15.92 11.22
N LEU A 252 11.91 15.11 10.72
CA LEU A 252 10.66 15.57 10.11
C LEU A 252 9.77 16.30 11.12
N TYR A 253 9.68 15.81 12.35
CA TYR A 253 8.89 16.41 13.42
C TYR A 253 9.47 17.77 13.83
N ARG A 254 10.81 17.87 13.99
CA ARG A 254 11.47 19.17 14.23
C ARG A 254 11.30 20.14 13.07
N TRP A 255 11.38 19.67 11.84
CA TRP A 255 11.11 20.51 10.67
C TRP A 255 9.65 21.00 10.68
N SER A 256 8.69 20.11 10.86
CA SER A 256 7.27 20.47 10.97
C SER A 256 7.02 21.48 12.09
N MET A 257 7.65 21.31 13.26
CA MET A 257 7.56 22.28 14.34
C MET A 257 8.23 23.62 14.02
N SER A 258 9.37 23.63 13.32
CA SER A 258 9.99 24.89 12.88
C SER A 258 9.10 25.66 11.91
N CYS A 259 8.25 24.96 11.14
CA CYS A 259 7.24 25.59 10.30
C CYS A 259 6.08 26.19 11.10
N LEU A 260 5.83 25.77 12.35
CA LEU A 260 4.73 26.27 13.19
C LEU A 260 4.95 27.72 13.63
N ASP A 261 6.20 28.10 13.93
CA ASP A 261 6.55 29.45 14.38
C ASP A 261 6.47 30.51 13.27
N GLU A 262 6.28 30.06 12.03
CA GLU A 262 6.24 30.89 10.83
C GLU A 262 4.89 30.87 10.08
N ILE A 263 3.83 30.29 10.68
CA ILE A 263 2.45 30.36 10.17
C ILE A 263 1.79 31.70 10.60
N PRO A 264 1.37 32.59 9.67
CA PRO A 264 0.53 33.76 9.93
C PRO A 264 -0.92 33.35 10.08
N GLU A 265 -1.69 34.15 10.82
CA GLU A 265 -3.02 33.88 11.40
C GLU A 265 -4.10 33.17 10.54
N TYR A 266 -3.92 32.95 9.23
CA TYR A 266 -4.65 31.87 8.54
C TYR A 266 -4.04 31.19 7.29
N MET A 267 -3.07 31.76 6.53
CA MET A 267 -2.59 31.12 5.27
C MET A 267 -1.14 31.46 4.82
N ARG A 268 -0.60 32.65 5.12
CA ARG A 268 0.66 33.13 4.50
C ARG A 268 1.90 32.28 4.81
N GLY A 269 1.86 31.43 5.82
CA GLY A 269 3.00 30.63 6.28
C GLY A 269 2.85 29.16 6.06
N PHE A 270 1.64 28.69 5.77
CA PHE A 270 1.53 27.48 4.97
C PHE A 270 2.28 27.68 3.64
N TYR A 271 2.05 28.83 2.97
CA TYR A 271 2.76 29.15 1.73
C TYR A 271 4.27 29.32 1.92
N LYS A 272 4.73 29.99 2.99
CA LYS A 272 6.15 30.12 3.32
C LYS A 272 6.81 28.76 3.60
N ALA A 273 6.22 27.95 4.48
CA ALA A 273 6.74 26.63 4.82
C ALA A 273 6.78 25.70 3.60
N LEU A 274 5.79 25.79 2.71
CA LEU A 274 5.80 25.08 1.44
C LEU A 274 7.00 25.54 0.59
N LEU A 275 7.18 26.84 0.38
CA LEU A 275 8.31 27.36 -0.41
C LEU A 275 9.66 26.93 0.17
N GLU A 276 9.85 27.02 1.49
CA GLU A 276 11.10 26.58 2.13
C GLU A 276 11.36 25.08 1.99
N ALA A 277 10.31 24.26 1.98
CA ALA A 277 10.43 22.83 1.67
C ALA A 277 10.96 22.63 0.24
N PHE A 278 10.39 23.37 -0.72
CA PHE A 278 10.81 23.33 -2.12
C PHE A 278 12.22 23.89 -2.32
N GLU A 279 12.62 24.93 -1.58
CA GLU A 279 14.00 25.46 -1.60
C GLU A 279 15.02 24.41 -1.13
N LYS A 280 14.70 23.65 -0.08
CA LYS A 280 15.56 22.54 0.37
C LYS A 280 15.65 21.43 -0.67
N PHE A 281 14.55 21.12 -1.35
CA PHE A 281 14.54 20.17 -2.46
C PHE A 281 15.37 20.69 -3.64
N GLU A 282 15.24 21.96 -3.99
CA GLU A 282 16.02 22.62 -5.03
C GLU A 282 17.51 22.56 -4.71
N GLU A 283 17.93 22.88 -3.48
CA GLU A 283 19.33 22.80 -3.07
C GLU A 283 19.88 21.37 -3.20
N TYR A 284 19.15 20.38 -2.69
CA TYR A 284 19.53 18.97 -2.79
C TYR A 284 19.62 18.51 -4.25
N MET A 285 18.58 18.75 -5.05
CA MET A 285 18.53 18.28 -6.44
C MET A 285 19.49 19.03 -7.36
N THR A 286 19.86 20.28 -7.03
CA THR A 286 20.92 21.00 -7.75
C THR A 286 22.26 20.30 -7.54
N LYS A 287 22.57 19.89 -6.30
CA LYS A 287 23.80 19.13 -6.00
C LYS A 287 23.83 17.79 -6.72
N GLU A 288 22.69 17.11 -6.80
CA GLU A 288 22.56 15.82 -7.50
C GLU A 288 22.40 15.94 -9.03
N GLY A 289 22.37 17.15 -9.61
CA GLY A 289 22.16 17.34 -11.04
C GLY A 289 20.76 16.95 -11.55
N THR A 290 19.78 16.86 -10.66
CA THR A 290 18.42 16.36 -10.92
C THR A 290 17.33 17.42 -10.76
N LEU A 291 17.70 18.72 -10.77
CA LEU A 291 16.78 19.85 -10.53
C LEU A 291 15.53 19.85 -11.42
N TYR A 292 15.62 19.34 -12.66
CA TYR A 292 14.47 19.24 -13.57
C TYR A 292 13.30 18.43 -12.98
N ARG A 293 13.57 17.48 -12.08
CA ARG A 293 12.56 16.64 -11.42
C ARG A 293 11.60 17.48 -10.56
N LEU A 294 12.09 18.55 -9.95
CA LEU A 294 11.27 19.44 -9.12
C LEU A 294 10.19 20.16 -9.94
N GLY A 295 10.47 20.45 -11.22
CA GLY A 295 9.49 21.05 -12.13
C GLY A 295 8.23 20.19 -12.30
N TYR A 296 8.37 18.86 -12.32
CA TYR A 296 7.25 17.93 -12.38
C TYR A 296 6.37 18.01 -11.13
N GLU A 297 6.99 18.08 -9.95
CA GLU A 297 6.24 18.21 -8.68
C GLU A 297 5.51 19.55 -8.59
N ILE A 298 6.17 20.65 -8.97
CA ILE A 298 5.53 21.98 -8.99
C ILE A 298 4.28 21.98 -9.88
N GLU A 299 4.35 21.38 -11.07
CA GLU A 299 3.19 21.28 -11.95
C GLU A 299 2.10 20.37 -11.38
N ALA A 300 2.46 19.25 -10.74
CA ALA A 300 1.50 18.37 -10.05
C ALA A 300 0.75 19.11 -8.93
N VAL A 301 1.47 19.88 -8.09
CA VAL A 301 0.89 20.72 -7.04
C VAL A 301 -0.04 21.79 -7.61
N LYS A 302 0.32 22.43 -8.74
CA LYS A 302 -0.56 23.41 -9.42
C LYS A 302 -1.83 22.76 -9.96
N VAL A 303 -1.76 21.53 -10.49
CA VAL A 303 -2.95 20.79 -10.95
C VAL A 303 -3.86 20.47 -9.76
N MET A 304 -3.30 19.97 -8.66
CA MET A 304 -4.04 19.70 -7.42
C MET A 304 -4.74 20.96 -6.90
N ALA A 305 -4.01 22.07 -6.75
CA ALA A 305 -4.58 23.34 -6.27
C ALA A 305 -5.71 23.86 -7.16
N ARG A 306 -5.57 23.78 -8.50
CA ARG A 306 -6.63 24.16 -9.44
C ARG A 306 -7.90 23.33 -9.23
N ASN A 307 -7.78 22.02 -8.96
CA ASN A 307 -8.94 21.16 -8.72
C ASN A 307 -9.59 21.39 -7.35
N TYR A 308 -8.82 21.74 -6.32
CA TYR A 308 -9.42 22.25 -5.07
C TYR A 308 -10.27 23.50 -5.30
N PHE A 309 -9.81 24.43 -6.14
CA PHE A 309 -10.62 25.60 -6.50
C PHE A 309 -11.90 25.21 -7.27
N THR A 310 -11.84 24.21 -8.14
CA THR A 310 -13.03 23.69 -8.81
C THR A 310 -14.05 23.12 -7.83
N GLU A 311 -13.62 22.32 -6.85
CA GLU A 311 -14.53 21.78 -5.82
C GLU A 311 -15.14 22.88 -4.95
N ILE A 312 -14.33 23.88 -4.56
CA ILE A 312 -14.83 25.05 -3.84
C ILE A 312 -15.91 25.75 -4.66
N LYS A 313 -15.67 25.99 -5.95
CA LYS A 313 -16.65 26.60 -6.84
C LYS A 313 -17.94 25.78 -6.90
N TRP A 314 -17.82 24.46 -7.06
CA TRP A 314 -18.98 23.56 -7.04
C TRP A 314 -19.77 23.64 -5.74
N ARG A 315 -19.09 23.75 -4.60
CA ARG A 315 -19.74 23.92 -3.29
C ARG A 315 -20.53 25.23 -3.21
N GLU A 316 -19.89 26.36 -3.52
CA GLU A 316 -20.53 27.68 -3.45
C GLU A 316 -21.72 27.81 -4.40
N GLU A 317 -21.61 27.21 -5.60
CA GLU A 317 -22.67 27.19 -6.61
C GLU A 317 -23.73 26.10 -6.35
N LYS A 318 -23.55 25.26 -5.31
CA LYS A 318 -24.35 24.06 -5.04
C LYS A 318 -24.47 23.15 -6.27
N TYR A 319 -23.43 23.15 -7.10
CA TYR A 319 -23.35 22.34 -8.30
C TYR A 319 -23.26 20.86 -7.93
N LYS A 320 -23.94 20.02 -8.71
CA LYS A 320 -23.98 18.57 -8.51
C LYS A 320 -23.47 17.90 -9.79
N PRO A 321 -22.16 17.59 -9.87
CA PRO A 321 -21.56 17.01 -11.06
C PRO A 321 -22.14 15.63 -11.36
N LYS A 322 -21.95 15.16 -12.60
CA LYS A 322 -22.13 13.74 -12.93
C LYS A 322 -20.94 12.92 -12.46
N SER A 323 -21.09 11.61 -12.36
CA SER A 323 -20.07 10.67 -11.88
C SER A 323 -18.71 10.83 -12.57
N GLU A 324 -18.70 10.87 -13.90
CA GLU A 324 -17.46 10.98 -14.68
C GLU A 324 -16.77 12.34 -14.50
N GLU A 325 -17.55 13.42 -14.55
CA GLU A 325 -17.05 14.78 -14.30
C GLU A 325 -16.48 14.92 -12.88
N TYR A 326 -17.19 14.37 -11.89
CA TYR A 326 -16.75 14.31 -10.51
C TYR A 326 -15.40 13.61 -10.41
N MET A 327 -15.27 12.39 -10.96
CA MET A 327 -14.05 11.59 -10.85
C MET A 327 -12.83 12.28 -11.46
N GLN A 328 -12.99 13.04 -12.54
CA GLN A 328 -11.89 13.79 -13.16
C GLN A 328 -11.32 14.87 -12.23
N VAL A 329 -12.18 15.59 -11.50
CA VAL A 329 -11.76 16.61 -10.53
C VAL A 329 -11.29 15.96 -9.23
N ALA A 330 -12.06 14.99 -8.71
CA ALA A 330 -11.86 14.39 -7.41
C ALA A 330 -10.57 13.53 -7.34
N THR A 331 -10.20 12.85 -8.43
CA THR A 331 -8.90 12.15 -8.50
C THR A 331 -7.71 13.09 -8.65
N ALA A 332 -7.92 14.32 -9.13
CA ALA A 332 -6.88 15.33 -9.21
C ALA A 332 -6.73 16.12 -7.90
N SER A 333 -7.81 16.28 -7.13
CA SER A 333 -7.82 16.91 -5.81
C SER A 333 -7.39 15.95 -4.68
N SER A 334 -7.36 14.64 -4.91
CA SER A 334 -6.94 13.65 -3.90
C SER A 334 -5.46 13.74 -3.48
N ALA A 335 -4.66 14.62 -4.09
CA ALA A 335 -3.21 14.76 -3.93
C ALA A 335 -2.35 13.58 -4.40
N TYR A 336 -2.94 12.42 -4.70
CA TYR A 336 -2.18 11.19 -4.98
C TYR A 336 -1.25 11.28 -6.20
N THR A 337 -1.60 12.06 -7.22
CA THR A 337 -0.66 12.27 -8.36
C THR A 337 0.60 13.01 -7.90
N SER A 338 0.44 14.04 -7.05
CA SER A 338 1.58 14.77 -6.44
C SER A 338 2.39 13.83 -5.56
N LEU A 339 1.74 13.03 -4.71
CA LEU A 339 2.44 12.11 -3.82
C LEU A 339 3.27 11.06 -4.59
N ILE A 340 2.76 10.54 -5.71
CA ILE A 340 3.51 9.62 -6.58
C ILE A 340 4.74 10.32 -7.18
N ILE A 341 4.56 11.51 -7.77
CA ILE A 341 5.65 12.30 -8.39
C ILE A 341 6.70 12.66 -7.32
N CYS A 342 6.26 13.19 -6.18
CA CYS A 342 7.11 13.53 -5.04
C CYS A 342 7.93 12.31 -4.56
N SER A 343 7.34 11.11 -4.56
CA SER A 343 8.04 9.89 -4.14
C SER A 343 9.19 9.50 -5.06
N PHE A 344 9.18 9.92 -6.33
CA PHE A 344 10.23 9.63 -7.30
C PHE A 344 11.43 10.57 -7.16
N LEU A 345 11.23 11.78 -6.62
CA LEU A 345 12.23 12.85 -6.65
C LEU A 345 13.62 12.41 -6.13
N GLY A 346 13.65 11.65 -5.04
CA GLY A 346 14.87 11.18 -4.37
C GLY A 346 15.32 9.76 -4.71
N MET A 347 14.71 9.06 -5.67
CA MET A 347 14.98 7.63 -5.93
C MET A 347 16.20 7.36 -6.83
N GLY A 348 17.19 8.26 -6.83
CA GLY A 348 18.46 8.05 -7.54
C GLY A 348 18.30 7.89 -9.06
N ASP A 349 19.09 6.97 -9.64
CA ASP A 349 19.25 6.82 -11.09
C ASP A 349 18.13 6.04 -11.78
N CYS A 350 17.31 5.30 -11.04
CA CYS A 350 16.19 4.56 -11.64
C CYS A 350 15.07 5.48 -12.15
N VAL A 351 15.12 6.77 -11.82
CA VAL A 351 14.13 7.78 -12.17
C VAL A 351 14.59 8.57 -13.39
N THR A 352 13.85 8.40 -14.49
CA THR A 352 14.05 9.13 -15.73
C THR A 352 12.94 10.15 -15.97
N LYS A 353 13.11 11.00 -17.00
CA LYS A 353 12.07 11.93 -17.44
C LYS A 353 10.81 11.17 -17.88
N GLU A 354 11.00 10.07 -18.61
CA GLU A 354 9.95 9.20 -19.11
C GLU A 354 9.11 8.60 -17.98
N ALA A 355 9.69 8.37 -16.80
CA ALA A 355 8.95 7.89 -15.64
C ALA A 355 7.96 8.95 -15.10
N PHE A 356 8.32 10.24 -15.11
CA PHE A 356 7.40 11.31 -14.74
C PHE A 356 6.33 11.52 -15.82
N ASP A 357 6.73 11.53 -17.09
CA ASP A 357 5.81 11.65 -18.22
C ASP A 357 4.80 10.48 -18.24
N PHE A 358 5.25 9.26 -17.91
CA PHE A 358 4.40 8.09 -17.71
C PHE A 358 3.35 8.38 -16.64
N VAL A 359 3.73 8.83 -15.44
CA VAL A 359 2.75 9.12 -14.37
C VAL A 359 1.75 10.20 -14.81
N LEU A 360 2.22 11.29 -15.41
CA LEU A 360 1.38 12.40 -15.84
C LEU A 360 0.45 12.06 -17.01
N SER A 361 0.82 11.10 -17.86
CA SER A 361 -0.06 10.58 -18.90
C SER A 361 -1.25 9.77 -18.37
N LYS A 362 -1.24 9.46 -17.06
CA LYS A 362 -2.28 8.71 -16.34
C LYS A 362 -2.64 7.38 -17.01
N PRO A 363 -1.68 6.44 -17.16
CA PRO A 363 -1.94 5.09 -17.64
C PRO A 363 -2.81 4.33 -16.62
N ASP A 364 -3.29 3.15 -17.00
CA ASP A 364 -4.30 2.42 -16.22
C ASP A 364 -3.85 2.10 -14.79
N VAL A 365 -2.57 1.81 -14.57
CA VAL A 365 -2.02 1.59 -13.21
C VAL A 365 -2.08 2.84 -12.32
N VAL A 366 -1.85 4.02 -12.90
CA VAL A 366 -1.93 5.29 -12.17
C VAL A 366 -3.39 5.63 -11.91
N LYS A 367 -4.26 5.54 -12.93
CA LYS A 367 -5.71 5.73 -12.76
C LYS A 367 -6.28 4.78 -11.72
N ALA A 368 -5.83 3.53 -11.70
CA ALA A 368 -6.25 2.54 -10.71
C ALA A 368 -5.86 2.97 -9.30
N ALA A 369 -4.61 3.38 -9.05
CA ALA A 369 -4.19 3.88 -7.74
C ALA A 369 -4.97 5.13 -7.30
N LEU A 370 -5.24 6.06 -8.22
CA LEU A 370 -6.06 7.25 -7.97
C LEU A 370 -7.51 6.88 -7.64
N ASN A 371 -8.09 5.93 -8.36
CA ASN A 371 -9.45 5.45 -8.13
C ASN A 371 -9.58 4.72 -6.80
N ILE A 372 -8.61 3.87 -6.43
CA ILE A 372 -8.59 3.20 -5.11
C ILE A 372 -8.63 4.25 -4.01
N CYS A 373 -7.73 5.24 -4.08
CA CYS A 373 -7.73 6.35 -3.12
C CYS A 373 -9.06 7.07 -3.05
N ARG A 374 -9.57 7.53 -4.20
CA ARG A 374 -10.74 8.39 -4.19
C ARG A 374 -12.00 7.67 -3.77
N LEU A 375 -12.22 6.47 -4.30
CA LEU A 375 -13.43 5.73 -4.01
C LEU A 375 -13.45 5.23 -2.56
N ALA A 376 -12.32 4.80 -2.00
CA ALA A 376 -12.25 4.39 -0.60
C ALA A 376 -12.54 5.57 0.35
N ASP A 377 -11.94 6.74 0.08
CA ASP A 377 -12.18 7.96 0.84
C ASP A 377 -13.65 8.39 0.76
N ASP A 378 -14.25 8.37 -0.43
CA ASP A 378 -15.66 8.72 -0.60
C ASP A 378 -16.60 7.73 0.11
N ILE A 379 -16.36 6.42 0.00
CA ILE A 379 -17.18 5.39 0.68
C ILE A 379 -17.17 5.61 2.20
N VAL A 380 -15.99 5.90 2.76
CA VAL A 380 -15.82 6.04 4.21
C VAL A 380 -16.26 7.42 4.71
N GLY A 381 -15.97 8.47 3.96
CA GLY A 381 -16.12 9.85 4.35
C GLY A 381 -17.48 10.47 4.02
N HIS A 382 -18.28 9.90 3.10
CA HIS A 382 -19.45 10.62 2.56
C HIS A 382 -20.47 11.09 3.61
N GLU A 383 -20.68 10.31 4.68
CA GLU A 383 -21.60 10.70 5.75
C GLU A 383 -21.09 11.89 6.58
N PHE A 384 -19.77 11.98 6.78
CA PHE A 384 -19.12 13.12 7.42
C PHE A 384 -19.17 14.35 6.50
N GLU A 385 -18.83 14.19 5.23
CA GLU A 385 -18.82 15.25 4.21
C GLU A 385 -20.20 15.90 4.05
N ARG A 386 -21.25 15.08 4.07
CA ARG A 386 -22.64 15.54 4.00
C ARG A 386 -23.02 16.45 5.18
N LYS A 387 -22.53 16.17 6.39
CA LYS A 387 -22.84 16.96 7.59
C LYS A 387 -22.24 18.36 7.57
N ARG A 388 -21.11 18.53 6.88
CA ARG A 388 -20.42 19.82 6.73
C ARG A 388 -20.79 20.59 5.45
N GLU A 389 -21.83 20.13 4.74
CA GLU A 389 -22.30 20.73 3.49
C GLU A 389 -21.23 20.84 2.39
N HIS A 390 -20.36 19.82 2.27
CA HIS A 390 -19.38 19.74 1.18
C HIS A 390 -20.04 19.39 -0.17
N ILE A 391 -19.27 19.40 -1.26
CA ILE A 391 -19.70 18.84 -2.56
C ILE A 391 -20.14 17.37 -2.41
N PRO A 392 -21.09 16.87 -3.22
CA PRO A 392 -21.46 15.45 -3.18
C PRO A 392 -20.25 14.56 -3.45
N SER A 393 -20.10 13.46 -2.70
CA SER A 393 -19.10 12.44 -2.98
C SER A 393 -19.51 11.59 -4.18
N MET A 394 -18.63 10.68 -4.63
CA MET A 394 -18.99 9.70 -5.65
C MET A 394 -20.23 8.85 -5.26
N VAL A 395 -20.46 8.58 -3.97
CA VAL A 395 -21.65 7.85 -3.50
C VAL A 395 -22.92 8.63 -3.85
N GLU A 396 -22.97 9.92 -3.54
CA GLU A 396 -24.13 10.77 -3.85
C GLU A 396 -24.29 11.03 -5.35
N CYS A 397 -23.19 11.25 -6.07
CA CYS A 397 -23.18 11.41 -7.53
C CYS A 397 -23.79 10.17 -8.20
N TYR A 398 -23.31 8.98 -7.84
CA TYR A 398 -23.79 7.71 -8.40
C TYR A 398 -25.25 7.43 -8.06
N THR A 399 -25.64 7.55 -6.79
CA THR A 399 -27.03 7.36 -6.34
C THR A 399 -27.99 8.23 -7.13
N LYS A 400 -27.64 9.51 -7.33
CA LYS A 400 -28.49 10.47 -8.06
C LYS A 400 -28.54 10.16 -9.55
N GLU A 401 -27.40 9.87 -10.17
CA GLU A 401 -27.30 9.63 -11.61
C GLU A 401 -28.03 8.35 -12.05
N HIS A 402 -27.93 7.28 -11.25
CA HIS A 402 -28.48 5.96 -11.58
C HIS A 402 -29.79 5.63 -10.87
N ASN A 403 -30.32 6.53 -10.02
CA ASN A 403 -31.51 6.30 -9.20
C ASN A 403 -31.41 5.01 -8.36
N LYS A 404 -30.26 4.84 -7.68
CA LYS A 404 -29.90 3.67 -6.88
C LYS A 404 -29.82 3.99 -5.40
N SER A 405 -30.03 3.00 -4.53
CA SER A 405 -29.78 3.15 -3.11
C SER A 405 -28.31 3.42 -2.81
N LYS A 406 -28.01 3.99 -1.63
CA LYS A 406 -26.62 4.19 -1.17
C LYS A 406 -25.85 2.86 -1.07
N ALA A 407 -26.51 1.81 -0.60
CA ALA A 407 -25.90 0.48 -0.49
C ALA A 407 -25.51 -0.08 -1.86
N GLU A 408 -26.37 0.07 -2.87
CA GLU A 408 -26.05 -0.31 -4.26
C GLU A 408 -24.93 0.54 -4.84
N ALA A 409 -24.86 1.84 -4.51
CA ALA A 409 -23.76 2.71 -4.92
C ALA A 409 -22.43 2.23 -4.30
N VAL A 410 -22.39 1.97 -2.99
CA VAL A 410 -21.18 1.47 -2.31
C VAL A 410 -20.74 0.13 -2.89
N ASP A 411 -21.65 -0.81 -3.14
CA ASP A 411 -21.33 -2.10 -3.77
C ASP A 411 -20.69 -1.92 -5.16
N GLU A 412 -21.22 -1.01 -5.98
CA GLU A 412 -20.64 -0.68 -7.28
C GLU A 412 -19.25 -0.04 -7.15
N LEU A 413 -19.06 0.90 -6.22
CA LEU A 413 -17.78 1.55 -5.99
C LEU A 413 -16.72 0.54 -5.50
N LEU A 414 -17.10 -0.41 -4.65
CA LEU A 414 -16.22 -1.51 -4.22
C LEU A 414 -15.81 -2.41 -5.40
N LYS A 415 -16.71 -2.71 -6.34
CA LYS A 415 -16.37 -3.45 -7.58
C LYS A 415 -15.36 -2.68 -8.44
N ARG A 416 -15.49 -1.36 -8.52
CA ARG A 416 -14.51 -0.49 -9.22
C ARG A 416 -13.14 -0.51 -8.54
N ILE A 417 -13.09 -0.51 -7.20
CA ILE A 417 -11.84 -0.69 -6.43
C ILE A 417 -11.21 -2.06 -6.73
N GLU A 418 -11.99 -3.14 -6.74
CA GLU A 418 -11.49 -4.48 -7.11
C GLU A 418 -10.94 -4.52 -8.54
N THR A 419 -11.60 -3.82 -9.48
CA THR A 419 -11.15 -3.71 -10.87
C THR A 419 -9.84 -2.91 -10.96
N ALA A 420 -9.70 -1.85 -10.17
CA ALA A 420 -8.46 -1.08 -10.07
C ALA A 420 -7.30 -1.95 -9.52
N TRP A 421 -7.53 -2.78 -8.50
CA TRP A 421 -6.52 -3.72 -8.02
C TRP A 421 -6.06 -4.71 -9.10
N LYS A 422 -6.98 -5.20 -9.93
CA LYS A 422 -6.67 -6.07 -11.09
C LYS A 422 -5.78 -5.36 -12.12
N LEU A 423 -6.06 -4.09 -12.43
CA LEU A 423 -5.23 -3.28 -13.33
C LEU A 423 -3.83 -3.03 -12.76
N ILE A 424 -3.72 -2.82 -11.44
CA ILE A 424 -2.41 -2.70 -10.78
C ILE A 424 -1.63 -4.01 -10.90
N ASN A 425 -2.27 -5.18 -10.73
CA ASN A 425 -1.59 -6.47 -10.89
C ASN A 425 -1.07 -6.67 -12.32
N GLU A 426 -1.88 -6.33 -13.31
CA GLU A 426 -1.52 -6.47 -14.73
C GLU A 426 -0.31 -5.62 -15.11
N ALA A 427 -0.20 -4.40 -14.58
CA ALA A 427 0.92 -3.50 -14.86
C ALA A 427 2.29 -3.99 -14.34
N PHE A 428 2.31 -4.98 -13.43
CA PHE A 428 3.54 -5.60 -12.95
C PHE A 428 4.01 -6.76 -13.84
N LEU A 429 3.21 -7.21 -14.81
CA LEU A 429 3.62 -8.28 -15.73
C LEU A 429 4.76 -7.79 -16.63
N LYS A 430 5.76 -8.65 -16.84
CA LYS A 430 6.95 -8.35 -17.66
C LYS A 430 6.61 -8.41 -19.16
N PRO A 431 7.22 -7.55 -20.01
CA PRO A 431 8.06 -6.41 -19.64
C PRO A 431 7.24 -5.25 -19.07
N THR A 432 7.76 -4.57 -18.04
CA THR A 432 7.10 -3.41 -17.43
C THR A 432 7.41 -2.11 -18.18
N GLU A 433 6.47 -1.17 -18.19
CA GLU A 433 6.63 0.11 -18.90
C GLU A 433 7.63 1.08 -18.24
N ILE A 434 7.75 1.02 -16.91
CA ILE A 434 8.75 1.74 -16.12
C ILE A 434 9.48 0.77 -15.17
N PRO A 435 10.62 1.15 -14.57
CA PRO A 435 11.31 0.30 -13.60
C PRO A 435 10.42 -0.16 -12.44
N THR A 436 10.51 -1.44 -12.07
CA THR A 436 9.71 -2.05 -11.00
C THR A 436 9.77 -1.32 -9.66
N PRO A 437 10.91 -0.73 -9.22
CA PRO A 437 10.95 0.09 -8.00
C PRO A 437 9.98 1.28 -8.02
N LEU A 438 9.76 1.88 -9.19
CA LEU A 438 8.83 3.00 -9.37
C LEU A 438 7.36 2.53 -9.40
N LEU A 439 7.06 1.42 -10.10
CA LEU A 439 5.74 0.78 -10.01
C LEU A 439 5.39 0.38 -8.57
N THR A 440 6.38 -0.04 -7.80
CA THR A 440 6.21 -0.42 -6.40
C THR A 440 5.81 0.78 -5.53
N ARG A 441 6.23 2.01 -5.84
CA ARG A 441 5.73 3.21 -5.15
C ARG A 441 4.24 3.42 -5.42
N ILE A 442 3.80 3.32 -6.67
CA ILE A 442 2.38 3.46 -7.06
C ILE A 442 1.53 2.41 -6.33
N LEU A 443 1.99 1.16 -6.34
CA LEU A 443 1.37 0.08 -5.59
C LEU A 443 1.30 0.39 -4.08
N ASN A 444 2.39 0.85 -3.47
CA ASN A 444 2.41 1.13 -2.04
C ASN A 444 1.44 2.25 -1.67
N PHE A 445 1.19 3.23 -2.54
CA PHE A 445 0.12 4.22 -2.32
C PHE A 445 -1.28 3.60 -2.31
N ALA A 446 -1.56 2.60 -3.16
CA ALA A 446 -2.81 1.85 -3.10
C ALA A 446 -2.91 1.03 -1.79
N ARG A 447 -1.80 0.42 -1.34
CA ARG A 447 -1.74 -0.30 -0.06
C ARG A 447 -1.97 0.61 1.15
N VAL A 448 -1.46 1.85 1.12
CA VAL A 448 -1.72 2.84 2.17
C VAL A 448 -3.22 3.07 2.33
N ILE A 449 -3.95 3.21 1.23
CA ILE A 449 -5.42 3.38 1.27
C ILE A 449 -6.11 2.15 1.82
N GLU A 450 -5.72 0.95 1.37
CA GLU A 450 -6.27 -0.31 1.87
C GLU A 450 -6.17 -0.37 3.40
N VAL A 451 -5.02 0.00 3.96
CA VAL A 451 -4.80 -0.01 5.41
C VAL A 451 -5.60 1.10 6.11
N MET A 452 -5.38 2.35 5.69
CA MET A 452 -5.87 3.53 6.41
C MET A 452 -7.37 3.76 6.29
N TYR A 453 -8.02 3.19 5.26
CA TYR A 453 -9.46 3.36 5.00
C TYR A 453 -10.25 2.05 5.13
N SER A 454 -9.62 0.95 5.56
CA SER A 454 -10.29 -0.36 5.71
C SER A 454 -11.51 -0.35 6.63
N LYS A 455 -11.48 0.47 7.70
CA LYS A 455 -12.51 0.48 8.76
C LYS A 455 -12.96 1.89 9.15
N GLY A 456 -12.56 2.91 8.41
CA GLY A 456 -12.81 4.32 8.75
C GLY A 456 -11.69 5.22 8.26
N ASP A 457 -11.86 6.53 8.35
CA ASP A 457 -10.82 7.49 7.99
C ASP A 457 -9.81 7.59 9.14
N TRP A 458 -8.80 6.72 9.11
CA TRP A 458 -7.74 6.69 10.12
C TRP A 458 -6.67 7.76 9.91
N TYR A 459 -6.71 8.49 8.78
CA TYR A 459 -5.88 9.67 8.57
C TYR A 459 -6.36 10.83 9.44
N THR A 460 -7.66 11.14 9.37
CA THR A 460 -8.28 12.21 10.16
C THR A 460 -8.53 11.77 11.60
N ASN A 461 -8.94 10.51 11.82
CA ASN A 461 -9.30 9.99 13.13
C ASN A 461 -8.33 8.88 13.52
N VAL A 462 -7.26 9.20 14.25
CA VAL A 462 -6.23 8.23 14.63
C VAL A 462 -6.74 7.32 15.76
N VAL A 463 -7.50 6.28 15.38
CA VAL A 463 -8.11 5.30 16.28
C VAL A 463 -7.06 4.41 16.98
N PRO A 464 -7.39 3.73 18.10
CA PRO A 464 -6.45 2.90 18.85
C PRO A 464 -5.72 1.84 18.01
N GLU A 465 -6.36 1.29 16.98
CA GLU A 465 -5.78 0.34 16.04
C GLU A 465 -4.63 0.98 15.26
N MET A 466 -4.84 2.18 14.70
CA MET A 466 -3.80 2.92 14.00
C MET A 466 -2.67 3.36 14.95
N GLN A 467 -3.01 3.72 16.20
CA GLN A 467 -2.01 4.00 17.22
C GLN A 467 -1.14 2.77 17.53
N THR A 468 -1.75 1.59 17.61
CA THR A 468 -1.04 0.33 17.81
C THR A 468 -0.09 0.03 16.65
N LEU A 469 -0.53 0.23 15.41
CA LEU A 469 0.32 0.08 14.22
C LEU A 469 1.53 1.03 14.26
N ILE A 470 1.30 2.32 14.54
CA ILE A 470 2.40 3.31 14.66
C ILE A 470 3.35 2.93 15.79
N ALA A 471 2.83 2.48 16.94
CA ALA A 471 3.64 2.06 18.07
C ALA A 471 4.54 0.86 17.71
N GLN A 472 3.99 -0.17 17.08
CA GLN A 472 4.75 -1.35 16.67
C GLN A 472 5.84 -1.03 15.64
N LEU A 473 5.65 -0.01 14.81
CA LEU A 473 6.62 0.38 13.78
C LEU A 473 7.67 1.38 14.28
N LEU A 474 7.29 2.30 15.16
CA LEU A 474 8.10 3.51 15.48
C LEU A 474 8.41 3.67 16.96
N ILE A 475 7.93 2.77 17.82
CA ILE A 475 8.13 2.84 19.27
C ILE A 475 8.67 1.51 19.78
N ASP A 476 7.88 0.45 19.66
CA ASP A 476 8.11 -0.84 20.31
C ASP A 476 9.03 -1.70 19.44
N PRO A 477 10.24 -2.06 19.93
CA PRO A 477 11.12 -2.95 19.20
C PRO A 477 10.55 -4.36 19.14
N VAL A 478 11.00 -5.13 18.16
CA VAL A 478 10.73 -6.57 18.09
C VAL A 478 11.55 -7.29 19.17
N PRO A 479 10.91 -8.15 20.00
CA PRO A 479 11.59 -8.88 21.08
C PRO A 479 12.64 -9.88 20.64
#